data_AF-C6T9B2-F1
#
_entry.id   AF-C6T9B2-F1
#
_cell.length_a   1.000
_cell.length_b   1.000
_cell.length_c   1.000
_cell.angle_alpha   90.00
_cell.angle_beta   90.00
_cell.angle_gamma   90.00
#
_symmetry.space_group_name_H-M   'P 1'
#
loop_
_entity.id
_entity.type
_entity.pdbx_description
1 polymer ?
#
loop_
_entity_poly.entity_id
_entity_poly.type
_entity_poly.pdbx_seq_one_letter_code
_entity_poly.pdbx_strand_id
1 'polypeptide(L)'
;MLSLHPAKKLSFNRSISNGDLVIVYERHDIMKAVTVCEGSVLQNRFGVFKHSDWIGKPFGSKVFSCKGGFVYLLAPTPELWTLVLNHRTQILYIADISFVIMYLEIVPGCVVLESGTGSGSLTSSLARAVAPSGHVYTFDFHEQRAASARADFERTGLSSLVTVQVRDIQGEGFPDDLTGMADSVFLDLPQPWLAIPAAAKVLRHDGTLCSFSPCIEQVQRTCETLRTRFTDTRTFEVLLRTYEVREEKMQSLCGDS
;
A
#
# COMPACT_ATOMS: atom_id res chain seq x y z
N MET A 1 3.18 4.60 -9.95
CA MET A 1 2.64 3.23 -10.08
C MET A 1 2.18 3.01 -11.52
N LEU A 2 1.51 1.92 -11.88
CA LEU A 2 0.92 1.74 -13.22
C LEU A 2 0.20 3.05 -13.63
N SER A 3 0.30 3.47 -14.89
CA SER A 3 -0.44 4.65 -15.34
C SER A 3 -1.91 4.27 -15.33
N LEU A 4 -2.67 4.78 -14.37
CA LEU A 4 -4.11 4.49 -14.20
C LEU A 4 -4.97 5.43 -15.05
N HIS A 5 -4.38 6.11 -16.04
CA HIS A 5 -5.11 7.03 -16.90
C HIS A 5 -6.12 6.22 -17.73
N PRO A 6 -7.44 6.50 -17.63
CA PRO A 6 -8.49 5.64 -18.21
C PRO A 6 -8.40 5.48 -19.73
N ALA A 7 -7.77 6.45 -20.41
CA ALA A 7 -7.51 6.43 -21.85
C ALA A 7 -6.23 5.68 -22.29
N LYS A 8 -5.34 5.29 -21.37
CA LYS A 8 -4.11 4.57 -21.70
C LYS A 8 -4.27 3.08 -21.42
N LYS A 9 -4.18 2.26 -22.46
CA LYS A 9 -4.11 0.80 -22.36
C LYS A 9 -2.99 0.42 -21.37
N LEU A 10 -3.25 -0.53 -20.46
CA LEU A 10 -2.24 -1.11 -19.59
C LEU A 10 -1.04 -1.56 -20.44
N SER A 11 0.06 -0.82 -20.36
CA SER A 11 1.30 -1.12 -21.08
C SER A 11 2.38 -1.45 -20.08
N PHE A 12 2.97 -2.63 -20.25
CA PHE A 12 4.16 -3.08 -19.51
C PHE A 12 5.46 -2.66 -20.20
N ASN A 13 5.39 -2.14 -21.43
CA ASN A 13 6.52 -1.57 -22.15
C ASN A 13 6.69 -0.09 -21.78
N ARG A 14 7.07 0.17 -20.53
CA ARG A 14 7.29 1.52 -20.02
C ARG A 14 8.79 1.81 -19.97
N SER A 15 9.19 2.93 -20.57
CA SER A 15 10.52 3.51 -20.40
C SER A 15 10.51 4.56 -19.30
N ILE A 16 11.63 4.66 -18.61
CA ILE A 16 11.87 5.64 -17.55
C ILE A 16 11.97 7.03 -18.17
N SER A 17 11.21 7.99 -17.62
CA SER A 17 11.21 9.39 -18.04
C SER A 17 11.67 10.30 -16.89
N ASN A 18 12.02 11.54 -17.22
CA ASN A 18 12.27 12.56 -16.20
C ASN A 18 11.00 12.79 -15.35
N GLY A 19 11.16 12.88 -14.03
CA GLY A 19 10.06 12.99 -13.07
C GLY A 19 9.44 11.66 -12.63
N ASP A 20 9.77 10.53 -13.29
CA ASP A 20 9.24 9.24 -12.88
C ASP A 20 9.79 8.81 -11.50
N LEU A 21 8.92 8.20 -10.70
CA LEU A 21 9.32 7.48 -9.51
C LEU A 21 9.84 6.09 -9.89
N VAL A 22 11.06 5.76 -9.48
CA VAL A 22 11.72 4.46 -9.72
C VAL A 22 12.04 3.80 -8.39
N ILE A 23 11.84 2.47 -8.32
CA ILE A 23 12.33 1.67 -7.20
C ILE A 23 13.71 1.13 -7.56
N VAL A 24 14.74 1.69 -6.93
CA VAL A 24 16.11 1.21 -7.09
C VAL A 24 16.30 0.00 -6.20
N TYR A 25 16.36 -1.17 -6.83
CA TYR A 25 16.55 -2.46 -6.17
C TYR A 25 18.04 -2.79 -6.11
N GLU A 26 18.56 -2.90 -4.89
CA GLU A 26 19.92 -3.36 -4.63
C GLU A 26 19.96 -4.86 -4.31
N ARG A 27 19.08 -5.30 -3.43
CA ARG A 27 18.88 -6.69 -2.98
C ARG A 27 17.51 -6.83 -2.33
N HIS A 28 17.09 -8.04 -1.97
CA HIS A 28 15.72 -8.31 -1.51
C HIS A 28 15.28 -7.50 -0.28
N ASP A 29 16.21 -7.08 0.57
CA ASP A 29 16.01 -6.31 1.81
C ASP A 29 16.51 -4.87 1.72
N ILE A 30 17.10 -4.46 0.58
CA ILE A 30 17.52 -3.06 0.37
C ILE A 30 16.99 -2.57 -0.97
N MET A 31 16.04 -1.64 -0.87
CA MET A 31 15.47 -0.92 -1.99
C MET A 31 15.26 0.55 -1.59
N LYS A 32 15.21 1.43 -2.58
CA LYS A 32 14.91 2.86 -2.36
C LYS A 32 13.99 3.41 -3.44
N ALA A 33 13.03 4.22 -3.05
CA ALA A 33 12.26 5.03 -3.99
C ALA A 33 13.04 6.29 -4.37
N VAL A 34 13.26 6.52 -5.66
CA VAL A 34 14.01 7.67 -6.19
C VAL A 34 13.19 8.33 -7.30
N THR A 35 13.01 9.64 -7.21
CA THR A 35 12.44 10.43 -8.31
C THR A 35 13.55 10.75 -9.32
N VAL A 36 13.34 10.35 -10.57
CA VAL A 36 14.28 10.62 -11.65
C VAL A 36 14.27 12.09 -11.97
N CYS A 37 15.46 12.68 -12.02
CA CYS A 37 15.67 14.10 -12.30
C CYS A 37 16.93 14.22 -13.14
N GLU A 38 16.80 14.77 -14.35
CA GLU A 38 17.93 14.98 -15.25
C GLU A 38 19.04 15.79 -14.54
N GLY A 39 20.30 15.37 -14.72
CA GLY A 39 21.46 15.96 -14.03
C GLY A 39 21.66 15.52 -12.58
N SER A 40 20.68 14.84 -11.95
CA SER A 40 20.84 14.28 -10.61
C SER A 40 21.58 12.94 -10.60
N VAL A 41 22.09 12.57 -9.41
CA VAL A 41 22.82 11.32 -9.20
C VAL A 41 22.30 10.59 -7.97
N LEU A 42 22.28 9.26 -8.04
CA LEU A 42 22.14 8.40 -6.87
C LEU A 42 23.53 7.88 -6.48
N GLN A 43 23.88 8.07 -5.21
CA GLN A 43 25.08 7.47 -4.62
C GLN A 43 24.67 6.42 -3.58
N ASN A 44 25.24 5.22 -3.71
CA ASN A 44 25.13 4.16 -2.71
C ASN A 44 26.44 3.38 -2.63
N ARG A 45 26.44 2.27 -1.88
CA ARG A 45 27.59 1.38 -1.72
C ARG A 45 28.08 0.70 -3.01
N PHE A 46 27.23 0.62 -4.04
CA PHE A 46 27.57 0.06 -5.35
C PHE A 46 28.16 1.10 -6.31
N GLY A 47 28.18 2.37 -5.93
CA GLY A 47 28.83 3.46 -6.65
C GLY A 47 27.90 4.65 -6.91
N VAL A 48 28.23 5.41 -7.95
CA VAL A 48 27.49 6.59 -8.40
C VAL A 48 26.76 6.24 -9.69
N PHE A 49 25.47 6.57 -9.74
CA PHE A 49 24.57 6.30 -10.86
C PHE A 49 23.94 7.62 -11.30
N LYS A 50 24.18 8.04 -12.55
CA LYS A 50 23.59 9.27 -13.08
C LYS A 50 22.18 8.98 -13.58
N HIS A 51 21.22 9.83 -13.21
CA HIS A 51 19.83 9.68 -13.64
C HIS A 51 19.67 9.83 -15.16
N SER A 52 20.56 10.61 -15.80
CA SER A 52 20.64 10.72 -17.27
C SER A 52 20.79 9.37 -17.96
N ASP A 53 21.48 8.43 -17.31
CA ASP A 53 21.75 7.11 -17.88
C ASP A 53 20.54 6.17 -17.73
N TRP A 54 19.52 6.58 -16.97
CA TRP A 54 18.30 5.81 -16.72
C TRP A 54 17.19 6.20 -17.68
N ILE A 55 17.12 7.49 -18.04
CA ILE A 55 16.09 8.03 -18.92
C ILE A 55 16.13 7.31 -20.28
N GLY A 56 14.96 6.90 -20.78
CA GLY A 56 14.78 6.13 -22.00
C GLY A 56 14.95 4.62 -21.84
N LYS A 57 15.59 4.13 -20.77
CA LYS A 57 15.70 2.69 -20.51
C LYS A 57 14.35 2.10 -20.07
N PRO A 58 14.06 0.84 -20.44
CA PRO A 58 12.87 0.16 -19.91
C PRO A 58 13.00 -0.08 -18.40
N PHE A 59 11.89 -0.05 -17.69
CA PHE A 59 11.85 -0.59 -16.32
C PHE A 59 12.29 -2.06 -16.29
N GLY A 60 12.90 -2.48 -15.19
CA GLY A 60 13.60 -3.77 -15.05
C GLY A 60 15.06 -3.75 -15.52
N SER A 61 15.53 -2.65 -16.10
CA SER A 61 16.92 -2.53 -16.56
C SER A 61 17.94 -2.65 -15.42
N LYS A 62 18.99 -3.42 -15.68
CA LYS A 62 20.23 -3.43 -14.89
C LYS A 62 21.09 -2.24 -15.31
N VAL A 63 21.49 -1.40 -14.36
CA VAL A 63 22.38 -0.26 -14.62
C VAL A 63 23.65 -0.39 -13.78
N PHE A 64 24.77 0.06 -14.34
CA PHE A 64 26.09 -0.08 -13.74
C PHE A 64 26.61 1.26 -13.26
N SER A 65 27.38 1.24 -12.17
CA SER A 65 28.19 2.37 -11.74
C SER A 65 29.53 2.38 -12.47
N CYS A 66 30.23 3.51 -12.43
CA CYS A 66 31.59 3.61 -12.99
C CYS A 66 32.61 2.64 -12.35
N LYS A 67 32.29 2.07 -11.17
CA LYS A 67 33.16 1.14 -10.42
C LYS A 67 32.76 -0.34 -10.58
N GLY A 68 31.83 -0.64 -11.48
CA GLY A 68 31.39 -2.02 -11.79
C GLY A 68 30.27 -2.58 -10.92
N GLY A 69 29.83 -1.87 -9.87
CA GLY A 69 28.63 -2.23 -9.11
C GLY A 69 27.36 -2.00 -9.93
N PHE A 70 26.23 -2.63 -9.56
CA PHE A 70 24.98 -2.50 -10.30
C PHE A 70 23.76 -2.40 -9.40
N VAL A 71 22.67 -1.88 -9.96
CA VAL A 71 21.32 -1.90 -9.38
C VAL A 71 20.29 -2.22 -10.46
N TYR A 72 19.08 -2.64 -10.07
CA TYR A 72 17.93 -2.77 -10.97
C TYR A 72 16.96 -1.60 -10.78
N LEU A 73 16.39 -1.11 -11.87
CA LEU A 73 15.43 0.01 -11.87
C LEU A 73 14.01 -0.53 -12.06
N LEU A 74 13.30 -0.79 -10.97
CA LEU A 74 11.97 -1.40 -11.01
C LEU A 74 10.86 -0.36 -11.07
N ALA A 75 9.77 -0.71 -11.75
CA ALA A 75 8.57 0.10 -11.75
C ALA A 75 7.92 0.06 -10.35
N PRO A 76 7.41 1.18 -9.82
CA PRO A 76 6.76 1.20 -8.52
C PRO A 76 5.45 0.42 -8.54
N THR A 77 5.32 -0.54 -7.63
CA THR A 77 4.07 -1.23 -7.28
C THR A 77 3.73 -0.94 -5.81
N PRO A 78 2.46 -1.09 -5.39
CA PRO A 78 2.10 -1.04 -3.97
C PRO A 78 2.96 -1.94 -3.07
N GLU A 79 3.27 -3.17 -3.49
CA GLU A 79 4.10 -4.10 -2.70
C GLU A 79 5.51 -3.55 -2.49
N LEU A 80 6.16 -3.08 -3.57
CA LEU A 80 7.49 -2.49 -3.47
C LEU A 80 7.46 -1.17 -2.71
N TRP A 81 6.38 -0.40 -2.87
CA TRP A 81 6.17 0.85 -2.15
C TRP A 81 6.05 0.64 -0.65
N THR A 82 5.29 -0.35 -0.21
CA THR A 82 5.18 -0.76 1.20
C THR A 82 6.55 -1.02 1.84
N LEU A 83 7.53 -1.50 1.08
CA LEU A 83 8.88 -1.78 1.58
C LEU A 83 9.80 -0.56 1.64
N VAL A 84 9.48 0.53 0.95
CA VAL A 84 10.38 1.70 0.81
C VAL A 84 9.75 3.03 1.25
N LEU A 85 8.47 3.03 1.60
CA LEU A 85 7.78 4.22 2.07
C LEU A 85 8.40 4.72 3.38
N ASN A 86 8.22 6.00 3.65
CA ASN A 86 8.67 6.58 4.91
C ASN A 86 7.67 6.22 6.01
N HIS A 87 8.08 5.35 6.92
CA HIS A 87 7.25 4.95 8.06
C HIS A 87 7.01 6.13 9.00
N ARG A 88 5.74 6.56 9.09
CA ARG A 88 5.25 7.55 10.06
C ARG A 88 4.44 6.90 11.17
N THR A 89 3.95 5.69 10.91
CA THR A 89 3.11 4.87 11.76
C THR A 89 3.50 3.40 11.60
N GLN A 90 2.94 2.53 12.42
CA GLN A 90 2.82 1.13 12.05
C GLN A 90 2.03 1.03 10.74
N ILE A 91 2.37 0.05 9.90
CA ILE A 91 1.72 -0.19 8.62
C ILE A 91 1.27 -1.63 8.49
N LEU A 92 0.32 -1.87 7.60
CA LEU A 92 0.03 -3.20 7.08
C LEU A 92 1.02 -3.60 6.00
N TYR A 93 1.33 -4.90 5.96
CA TYR A 93 2.18 -5.54 4.97
C TYR A 93 1.36 -6.46 4.07
N ILE A 94 2.03 -7.04 3.06
CA ILE A 94 1.40 -7.79 1.97
C ILE A 94 0.41 -8.87 2.41
N ALA A 95 0.69 -9.59 3.50
CA ALA A 95 -0.17 -10.66 4.00
C ALA A 95 -1.56 -10.11 4.40
N ASP A 96 -1.58 -9.17 5.35
CA ASP A 96 -2.82 -8.55 5.81
C ASP A 96 -3.49 -7.74 4.69
N ILE A 97 -2.73 -6.96 3.91
CA ILE A 97 -3.27 -6.16 2.80
C ILE A 97 -4.00 -7.05 1.80
N SER A 98 -3.38 -8.16 1.38
CA SER A 98 -3.99 -9.08 0.41
C SER A 98 -5.27 -9.72 0.96
N PHE A 99 -5.26 -10.07 2.25
CA PHE A 99 -6.40 -10.65 2.93
C PHE A 99 -7.55 -9.64 3.07
N VAL A 100 -7.24 -8.41 3.49
CA VAL A 100 -8.20 -7.30 3.64
C VAL A 100 -8.85 -6.98 2.29
N ILE A 101 -8.07 -6.82 1.22
CA ILE A 101 -8.62 -6.53 -0.11
C ILE A 101 -9.60 -7.61 -0.56
N MET A 102 -9.24 -8.88 -0.33
CA MET A 102 -10.09 -10.01 -0.70
C MET A 102 -11.38 -10.07 0.12
N TYR A 103 -11.30 -9.92 1.45
CA TYR A 103 -12.47 -10.01 2.34
C TYR A 103 -13.36 -8.77 2.33
N LEU A 104 -12.84 -7.62 1.90
CA LEU A 104 -13.66 -6.43 1.61
C LEU A 104 -14.25 -6.45 0.19
N GLU A 105 -14.04 -7.54 -0.56
CA GLU A 105 -14.58 -7.75 -1.91
C GLU A 105 -14.24 -6.61 -2.88
N ILE A 106 -13.04 -6.03 -2.72
CA ILE A 106 -12.67 -4.82 -3.45
C ILE A 106 -12.31 -5.18 -4.89
N VAL A 107 -13.07 -4.62 -5.82
CA VAL A 107 -12.91 -4.80 -7.25
C VAL A 107 -12.84 -3.44 -7.97
N PRO A 108 -12.42 -3.40 -9.25
CA PRO A 108 -12.44 -2.17 -10.04
C PRO A 108 -13.80 -1.48 -10.02
N GLY A 109 -13.82 -0.19 -9.73
CA GLY A 109 -15.06 0.60 -9.61
C GLY A 109 -15.54 0.82 -8.18
N CYS A 110 -15.01 0.09 -7.18
CA CYS A 110 -15.44 0.26 -5.79
C CYS A 110 -15.07 1.65 -5.21
N VAL A 111 -15.95 2.17 -4.36
CA VAL A 111 -15.73 3.30 -3.45
C VAL A 111 -15.39 2.73 -2.08
N VAL A 112 -14.17 2.98 -1.62
CA VAL A 112 -13.66 2.48 -0.34
C VAL A 112 -13.40 3.65 0.59
N LEU A 113 -13.88 3.57 1.84
CA LEU A 113 -13.42 4.50 2.89
C LEU A 113 -12.40 3.82 3.79
N GLU A 114 -11.32 4.52 4.09
CA GLU A 114 -10.25 4.07 4.97
C GLU A 114 -10.08 5.10 6.10
N SER A 115 -10.06 4.67 7.36
CA SER A 115 -9.71 5.55 8.47
C SER A 115 -8.56 4.98 9.27
N GLY A 116 -7.55 5.86 9.41
CA GLY A 116 -6.16 5.54 9.62
C GLY A 116 -5.36 5.61 8.31
N THR A 117 -5.23 6.79 7.67
CA THR A 117 -4.35 6.91 6.48
C THR A 117 -2.90 6.54 6.81
N GLY A 118 -2.39 7.04 7.95
CA GLY A 118 -1.07 6.71 8.46
C GLY A 118 0.05 6.95 7.46
N SER A 119 0.75 5.88 7.06
CA SER A 119 1.83 5.96 6.07
C SER A 119 1.40 5.64 4.63
N GLY A 120 0.12 5.32 4.39
CA GLY A 120 -0.44 5.09 3.05
C GLY A 120 -0.11 3.73 2.41
N SER A 121 0.32 2.73 3.20
CA SER A 121 0.64 1.38 2.72
C SER A 121 -0.59 0.67 2.16
N LEU A 122 -1.66 0.57 2.96
CA LEU A 122 -2.93 -0.01 2.53
C LEU A 122 -3.58 0.82 1.43
N THR A 123 -3.70 2.14 1.62
CA THR A 123 -4.28 3.08 0.65
C THR A 123 -3.71 2.90 -0.77
N SER A 124 -2.40 2.69 -0.90
CA SER A 124 -1.77 2.46 -2.21
C SER A 124 -2.26 1.18 -2.90
N SER A 125 -2.51 0.13 -2.12
CA SER A 125 -3.03 -1.15 -2.61
C SER A 125 -4.53 -1.08 -2.91
N LEU A 126 -5.29 -0.35 -2.07
CA LEU A 126 -6.69 -0.02 -2.32
C LEU A 126 -6.86 0.76 -3.63
N ALA A 127 -6.06 1.81 -3.84
CA ALA A 127 -6.09 2.64 -5.04
C ALA A 127 -5.87 1.80 -6.32
N ARG A 128 -4.94 0.83 -6.27
CA ARG A 128 -4.76 -0.11 -7.37
C ARG A 128 -5.98 -1.02 -7.58
N ALA A 129 -6.58 -1.53 -6.51
CA ALA A 129 -7.71 -2.46 -6.58
C ALA A 129 -8.97 -1.81 -7.15
N VAL A 130 -9.24 -0.54 -6.79
CA VAL A 130 -10.43 0.20 -7.24
C VAL A 130 -10.28 0.80 -8.64
N ALA A 131 -9.05 0.95 -9.15
CA ALA A 131 -8.79 1.53 -10.46
C ALA A 131 -9.46 0.75 -11.61
N PRO A 132 -9.80 1.41 -12.73
CA PRO A 132 -9.60 2.83 -13.03
C PRO A 132 -10.78 3.72 -12.66
N SER A 133 -11.92 3.15 -12.24
CA SER A 133 -13.20 3.87 -12.10
C SER A 133 -13.73 3.98 -10.68
N GLY A 134 -13.08 3.35 -9.70
CA GLY A 134 -13.42 3.49 -8.30
C GLY A 134 -12.61 4.58 -7.61
N HIS A 135 -12.76 4.71 -6.29
CA HIS A 135 -12.14 5.79 -5.52
C HIS A 135 -11.89 5.38 -4.07
N VAL A 136 -10.81 5.88 -3.47
CA VAL A 136 -10.49 5.70 -2.06
C VAL A 136 -10.59 7.04 -1.34
N TYR A 137 -11.47 7.12 -0.34
CA TYR A 137 -11.51 8.25 0.59
C TYR A 137 -10.81 7.83 1.87
N THR A 138 -9.68 8.46 2.17
CA THR A 138 -8.89 8.13 3.36
C THR A 138 -8.84 9.30 4.34
N PHE A 139 -8.90 8.98 5.63
CA PHE A 139 -9.01 9.94 6.71
C PHE A 139 -7.90 9.74 7.76
N ASP A 140 -7.25 10.84 8.13
CA ASP A 140 -6.32 10.90 9.25
C ASP A 140 -6.61 12.14 10.09
N PHE A 141 -6.72 11.98 11.41
CA PHE A 141 -7.01 13.12 12.30
C PHE A 141 -5.81 14.09 12.42
N HIS A 142 -4.62 13.70 11.96
CA HIS A 142 -3.39 14.48 12.11
C HIS A 142 -2.96 15.12 10.78
N GLU A 143 -3.07 16.45 10.70
CA GLU A 143 -2.78 17.23 9.47
C GLU A 143 -1.41 16.90 8.86
N GLN A 144 -0.34 16.83 9.67
CA GLN A 144 1.00 16.55 9.12
C GLN A 144 1.10 15.16 8.44
N ARG A 145 0.38 14.15 8.95
CA ARG A 145 0.36 12.81 8.32
C ARG A 145 -0.46 12.83 7.04
N ALA A 146 -1.62 13.47 7.07
CA ALA A 146 -2.45 13.65 5.88
C ALA A 146 -1.71 14.42 4.77
N ALA A 147 -1.05 15.53 5.10
CA ALA A 147 -0.24 16.30 4.15
C ALA A 147 0.91 15.47 3.56
N SER A 148 1.60 14.69 4.38
CA SER A 148 2.66 13.77 3.93
C SER A 148 2.10 12.69 2.99
N ALA A 149 0.94 12.11 3.33
CA ALA A 149 0.27 11.12 2.50
C ALA A 149 -0.17 11.69 1.14
N ARG A 150 -0.72 12.91 1.11
CA ARG A 150 -1.08 13.62 -0.14
C ARG A 150 0.14 13.76 -1.06
N ALA A 151 1.28 14.20 -0.52
CA ALA A 151 2.52 14.33 -1.29
C ALA A 151 3.04 12.97 -1.80
N ASP A 152 2.92 11.91 -0.98
CA ASP A 152 3.26 10.55 -1.40
C ASP A 152 2.34 10.03 -2.53
N PHE A 153 1.03 10.32 -2.47
CA PHE A 153 0.07 9.94 -3.52
C PHE A 153 0.27 10.73 -4.82
N GLU A 154 0.67 12.00 -4.73
CA GLU A 154 1.07 12.78 -5.90
C GLU A 154 2.30 12.18 -6.55
N ARG A 155 3.35 11.92 -5.76
CA ARG A 155 4.61 11.31 -6.23
C ARG A 155 4.42 9.92 -6.83
N THR A 156 3.48 9.13 -6.31
CA THR A 156 3.19 7.78 -6.82
C THR A 156 2.20 7.78 -8.00
N GLY A 157 1.57 8.93 -8.30
CA GLY A 157 0.59 9.10 -9.37
C GLY A 157 -0.79 8.52 -9.03
N LEU A 158 -1.15 8.48 -7.76
CA LEU A 158 -2.40 7.95 -7.24
C LEU A 158 -3.46 9.03 -6.90
N SER A 159 -3.10 10.32 -6.98
CA SER A 159 -4.00 11.42 -6.57
C SER A 159 -5.36 11.45 -7.25
N SER A 160 -5.50 10.87 -8.45
CA SER A 160 -6.79 10.81 -9.15
C SER A 160 -7.77 9.78 -8.58
N LEU A 161 -7.28 8.82 -7.78
CA LEU A 161 -8.08 7.74 -7.20
C LEU A 161 -8.16 7.83 -5.67
N VAL A 162 -7.45 8.78 -5.06
CA VAL A 162 -7.35 8.90 -3.60
C VAL A 162 -7.64 10.32 -3.17
N THR A 163 -8.60 10.48 -2.28
CA THR A 163 -8.86 11.74 -1.57
C THR A 163 -8.48 11.59 -0.12
N VAL A 164 -7.54 12.42 0.35
CA VAL A 164 -7.08 12.45 1.75
C VAL A 164 -7.71 13.63 2.48
N GLN A 165 -8.50 13.34 3.52
CA GLN A 165 -9.12 14.35 4.36
C GLN A 165 -8.59 14.29 5.78
N VAL A 166 -8.59 15.45 6.46
CA VAL A 166 -8.22 15.54 7.87
C VAL A 166 -9.48 15.57 8.70
N ARG A 167 -9.71 14.50 9.47
CA ARG A 167 -10.95 14.32 10.24
C ARG A 167 -10.76 13.28 11.33
N ASP A 168 -11.32 13.53 12.52
CA ASP A 168 -11.42 12.50 13.54
C ASP A 168 -12.68 11.65 13.33
N ILE A 169 -12.54 10.52 12.64
CA ILE A 169 -13.66 9.63 12.37
C ILE A 169 -14.26 9.03 13.65
N GLN A 170 -13.50 8.91 14.74
CA GLN A 170 -14.03 8.34 16.00
C GLN A 170 -14.98 9.33 16.70
N GLY A 171 -14.69 10.63 16.63
CA GLY A 171 -15.50 11.69 17.26
C GLY A 171 -16.54 12.30 16.32
N GLU A 172 -16.15 12.59 15.08
CA GLU A 172 -16.96 13.34 14.10
C GLU A 172 -17.67 12.44 13.08
N GLY A 173 -17.36 11.15 13.06
CA GLY A 173 -17.83 10.22 12.04
C GLY A 173 -17.28 10.55 10.64
N PHE A 174 -17.80 9.85 9.63
CA PHE A 174 -17.51 10.15 8.22
C PHE A 174 -18.34 11.35 7.71
N PRO A 175 -17.88 12.06 6.67
CA PRO A 175 -18.63 13.13 6.03
C PRO A 175 -20.03 12.69 5.56
N ASP A 176 -21.04 13.54 5.78
CA ASP A 176 -22.45 13.21 5.46
C ASP A 176 -22.71 13.06 3.96
N ASP A 177 -21.92 13.72 3.11
CA ASP A 177 -21.98 13.60 1.65
C ASP A 177 -21.55 12.22 1.13
N LEU A 178 -20.93 11.38 1.97
CA LEU A 178 -20.57 9.99 1.65
C LEU A 178 -21.61 8.95 2.11
N THR A 179 -22.75 9.40 2.65
CA THR A 179 -23.82 8.52 3.15
C THR A 179 -24.32 7.56 2.06
N GLY A 180 -24.32 6.26 2.33
CA GLY A 180 -24.78 5.22 1.41
C GLY A 180 -23.94 5.00 0.15
N MET A 181 -22.74 5.56 0.05
CA MET A 181 -21.91 5.50 -1.16
C MET A 181 -20.91 4.33 -1.17
N ALA A 182 -20.39 3.96 -0.01
CA ALA A 182 -19.23 3.08 0.12
C ALA A 182 -19.57 1.60 -0.17
N ASP A 183 -18.76 0.92 -0.97
CA ASP A 183 -18.75 -0.55 -1.04
C ASP A 183 -18.21 -1.15 0.26
N SER A 184 -17.11 -0.57 0.75
CA SER A 184 -16.40 -1.11 1.90
C SER A 184 -15.76 -0.02 2.77
N VAL A 185 -15.63 -0.33 4.06
CA VAL A 185 -14.97 0.52 5.05
C VAL A 185 -13.85 -0.27 5.73
N PHE A 186 -12.67 0.33 5.79
CA PHE A 186 -11.54 -0.18 6.56
C PHE A 186 -11.18 0.75 7.73
N LEU A 187 -11.01 0.19 8.93
CA LEU A 187 -10.70 0.93 10.15
C LEU A 187 -9.41 0.42 10.81
N ASP A 188 -8.35 1.23 10.77
CA ASP A 188 -7.12 1.08 11.58
C ASP A 188 -7.04 2.25 12.55
N LEU A 189 -7.76 2.10 13.66
CA LEU A 189 -7.99 3.14 14.67
C LEU A 189 -7.75 2.55 16.06
N PRO A 190 -7.38 3.37 17.06
CA PRO A 190 -7.22 2.89 18.43
C PRO A 190 -8.54 2.45 19.08
N GLN A 191 -9.67 3.07 18.69
CA GLN A 191 -11.01 2.78 19.21
C GLN A 191 -12.02 2.63 18.05
N PRO A 192 -11.87 1.59 17.21
CA PRO A 192 -12.69 1.45 15.99
C PRO A 192 -14.19 1.29 16.30
N TRP A 193 -14.54 0.78 17.50
CA TRP A 193 -15.94 0.68 17.94
C TRP A 193 -16.68 2.03 17.97
N LEU A 194 -15.99 3.15 18.17
CA LEU A 194 -16.61 4.48 18.12
C LEU A 194 -16.98 4.89 16.68
N ALA A 195 -16.24 4.40 15.68
CA ALA A 195 -16.46 4.71 14.27
C ALA A 195 -17.52 3.80 13.62
N ILE A 196 -17.80 2.62 14.17
CA ILE A 196 -18.74 1.64 13.58
C ILE A 196 -20.13 2.24 13.30
N PRO A 197 -20.77 3.00 14.22
CA PRO A 197 -22.08 3.60 13.92
C PRO A 197 -22.05 4.58 12.75
N ALA A 198 -20.94 5.29 12.54
CA ALA A 198 -20.76 6.18 11.40
C ALA A 198 -20.45 5.38 10.12
N ALA A 199 -19.63 4.33 10.21
CA ALA A 199 -19.34 3.43 9.10
C ALA A 199 -20.63 2.79 8.52
N ALA A 200 -21.54 2.36 9.39
CA ALA A 200 -22.83 1.81 8.98
C ALA A 200 -23.72 2.80 8.19
N LYS A 201 -23.52 4.12 8.33
CA LYS A 201 -24.27 5.13 7.58
C LYS A 201 -23.71 5.35 6.17
N VAL A 202 -22.38 5.31 6.03
CA VAL A 202 -21.71 5.56 4.74
C VAL A 202 -21.66 4.34 3.83
N LEU A 203 -21.78 3.14 4.40
CA LEU A 203 -21.91 1.91 3.63
C LEU A 203 -23.24 1.86 2.88
N ARG A 204 -23.19 1.40 1.63
CA ARG A 204 -24.37 0.99 0.89
C ARG A 204 -25.04 -0.23 1.55
N HIS A 205 -26.25 -0.55 1.12
CA HIS A 205 -26.83 -1.86 1.41
C HIS A 205 -25.91 -2.97 0.91
N ASP A 206 -25.65 -3.96 1.77
CA ASP A 206 -24.73 -5.07 1.50
C ASP A 206 -23.23 -4.68 1.47
N GLY A 207 -22.87 -3.53 2.04
CA GLY A 207 -21.47 -3.11 2.17
C GLY A 207 -20.69 -3.86 3.26
N THR A 208 -19.38 -3.98 3.08
CA THR A 208 -18.49 -4.73 3.99
C THR A 208 -17.66 -3.82 4.90
N LEU A 209 -17.32 -4.30 6.09
CA LEU A 209 -16.49 -3.57 7.04
C LEU A 209 -15.38 -4.47 7.58
N CYS A 210 -14.16 -3.95 7.58
CA CYS A 210 -13.01 -4.58 8.22
C CYS A 210 -12.41 -3.61 9.24
N SER A 211 -12.08 -4.12 10.42
CA SER A 211 -11.31 -3.40 11.42
C SER A 211 -10.04 -4.17 11.75
N PHE A 212 -8.92 -3.45 11.80
CA PHE A 212 -7.64 -3.97 12.25
C PHE A 212 -7.38 -3.53 13.69
N SER A 213 -6.92 -4.45 14.54
CA SER A 213 -6.68 -4.17 15.96
C SER A 213 -5.56 -5.06 16.49
N PRO A 214 -4.51 -4.49 17.14
CA PRO A 214 -3.41 -5.28 17.68
C PRO A 214 -3.76 -6.02 18.98
N CYS A 215 -4.74 -5.55 19.75
CA CYS A 215 -5.09 -6.12 21.05
C CYS A 215 -6.45 -6.82 21.03
N ILE A 216 -6.55 -7.97 21.70
CA ILE A 216 -7.78 -8.77 21.73
C ILE A 216 -8.94 -8.04 22.42
N GLU A 217 -8.65 -7.16 23.37
CA GLU A 217 -9.64 -6.33 24.07
C GLU A 217 -10.27 -5.30 23.12
N GLN A 218 -9.49 -4.80 22.16
CA GLN A 218 -10.02 -3.93 21.10
C GLN A 218 -10.94 -4.73 20.17
N VAL A 219 -10.54 -5.95 19.80
CA VAL A 219 -11.37 -6.86 18.98
C VAL A 219 -12.69 -7.18 19.68
N GLN A 220 -12.66 -7.47 20.99
CA GLN A 220 -13.86 -7.77 21.77
C GLN A 220 -14.88 -6.62 21.72
N ARG A 221 -14.46 -5.39 22.02
CA ARG A 221 -15.33 -4.20 21.99
C ARG A 221 -15.86 -3.89 20.58
N THR A 222 -15.01 -4.10 19.58
CA THR A 222 -15.38 -3.95 18.17
C THR A 222 -16.47 -4.93 17.80
N CYS A 223 -16.31 -6.21 18.14
CA CYS A 223 -17.30 -7.25 17.87
C CYS A 223 -18.63 -7.01 18.60
N GLU A 224 -18.59 -6.54 19.85
CA GLU A 224 -19.80 -6.15 20.59
C GLU A 224 -20.61 -5.09 19.86
N THR A 225 -19.92 -4.08 19.33
CA THR A 225 -20.57 -3.00 18.58
C THR A 225 -21.04 -3.47 17.20
N LEU A 226 -20.25 -4.30 16.50
CA LEU A 226 -20.63 -4.88 15.21
C LEU A 226 -21.93 -5.67 15.30
N ARG A 227 -22.12 -6.49 16.35
CA ARG A 227 -23.34 -7.29 16.56
C ARG A 227 -24.64 -6.46 16.58
N THR A 228 -24.56 -5.16 16.86
CA THR A 228 -25.74 -4.28 16.92
C THR A 228 -26.16 -3.75 15.54
N ARG A 229 -25.30 -3.84 14.52
CA ARG A 229 -25.44 -3.15 13.23
C ARG A 229 -25.11 -4.02 12.01
N PHE A 230 -24.31 -5.06 12.19
CA PHE A 230 -23.75 -5.92 11.16
C PHE A 230 -24.01 -7.40 11.47
N THR A 231 -23.92 -8.23 10.44
CA THR A 231 -24.02 -9.69 10.50
C THR A 231 -22.71 -10.34 10.06
N ASP A 232 -22.59 -11.66 10.25
CA ASP A 232 -21.42 -12.46 9.83
C ASP A 232 -20.05 -11.93 10.32
N THR A 233 -19.99 -11.47 11.57
CA THR A 233 -18.74 -11.03 12.19
C THR A 233 -17.77 -12.21 12.36
N ARG A 234 -16.60 -12.12 11.73
CA ARG A 234 -15.51 -13.09 11.83
C ARG A 234 -14.20 -12.40 12.17
N THR A 235 -13.34 -13.09 12.92
CA THR A 235 -12.01 -12.60 13.33
C THR A 235 -10.95 -13.53 12.76
N PHE A 236 -9.90 -12.95 12.18
CA PHE A 236 -8.79 -13.68 11.56
C PHE A 236 -7.44 -13.12 12.03
N GLU A 237 -6.42 -13.98 12.02
CA GLU A 237 -5.02 -13.62 12.13
C GLU A 237 -4.27 -14.29 10.97
N VAL A 238 -3.39 -13.55 10.29
CA VAL A 238 -2.61 -14.06 9.16
C VAL A 238 -1.13 -14.05 9.51
N LEU A 239 -0.49 -15.22 9.53
CA LEU A 239 0.94 -15.38 9.82
C LEU A 239 1.71 -15.74 8.55
N LEU A 240 2.53 -14.80 8.05
CA LEU A 240 3.40 -15.02 6.89
C LEU A 240 4.81 -15.45 7.33
N ARG A 241 5.33 -16.53 6.75
CA ARG A 241 6.71 -17.00 6.95
C ARG A 241 7.44 -17.10 5.62
N THR A 242 8.62 -16.51 5.55
CA THR A 242 9.54 -16.62 4.41
C THR A 242 10.60 -17.70 4.69
N TYR A 243 11.07 -18.36 3.64
CA TYR A 243 12.09 -19.39 3.71
C TYR A 243 13.24 -19.05 2.76
N GLU A 244 14.47 -19.09 3.24
CA GLU A 244 15.65 -19.07 2.38
C GLU A 244 15.88 -20.47 1.82
N VAL A 245 16.00 -20.59 0.49
CA VAL A 245 16.31 -21.86 -0.16
C VAL A 245 17.82 -22.01 -0.22
N ARG A 246 18.33 -23.09 0.37
CA ARG A 246 19.76 -23.46 0.34
C ARG A 246 19.92 -24.89 -0.14
N GLU A 247 20.88 -25.12 -1.02
CA GLU A 247 21.29 -26.47 -1.40
C GLU A 247 22.22 -27.05 -0.33
N GLU A 248 21.82 -28.16 0.27
CA GLU A 248 22.70 -28.96 1.13
C GLU A 248 23.23 -30.17 0.36
N LYS A 249 24.55 -30.34 0.34
CA LYS A 249 25.16 -31.57 -0.16
C LYS A 249 25.05 -32.63 0.92
N MET A 250 24.28 -33.69 0.69
CA MET A 250 24.34 -34.90 1.52
C MET A 250 25.75 -35.48 1.44
N GLN A 251 26.45 -35.53 2.58
CA GLN A 251 27.68 -36.30 2.69
C GLN A 251 27.30 -37.79 2.65
N SER A 252 27.75 -38.50 1.62
CA SER A 252 27.69 -39.96 1.61
C SER A 252 28.60 -40.47 2.73
N LEU A 253 28.01 -41.13 3.73
CA LEU A 253 28.76 -41.94 4.68
C LEU A 253 29.42 -43.07 3.88
N CYS A 254 30.70 -42.92 3.55
CA CYS A 254 31.54 -44.05 3.18
C CYS A 254 31.62 -44.92 4.45
N GLY A 255 30.93 -46.06 4.45
CA GLY A 255 31.10 -47.06 5.49
C GLY A 255 32.51 -47.61 5.40
N ASP A 256 33.32 -47.35 6.42
CA ASP A 256 34.55 -48.12 6.64
C ASP A 256 34.12 -49.56 6.98
N SER A 257 34.49 -50.48 6.08
CA SER A 257 34.34 -51.93 6.23
C SER A 257 35.60 -52.53 6.85
#